data_AF-A0A0W0SAN0-F1
#
_entry.id   AF-A0A0W0SAN0-F1
#
_cell.length_a   1.000
_cell.length_b   1.000
_cell.length_c   1.000
_cell.angle_alpha   90.00
_cell.angle_beta   90.00
_cell.angle_gamma   90.00
#
_symmetry.space_group_name_H-M   'P 1'
#
loop_
_entity.id
_entity.type
_entity.pdbx_description
1 polymer ?
#
loop_
_entity_poly.entity_id
_entity_poly.type
_entity_poly.pdbx_seq_one_letter_code
_entity_poly.pdbx_strand_id
1 'polypeptide(L)'
;MQSKYPAFFPSNKMKSFSCVEFSHVEKTSPAIKTLYRGDEHLPEIIFLMPTLITGVFCQCFPEVIDMEQIRLHKLTNLSNDFHMVSMSEDVQIASKWGRESVITIDPTLFSDYIVDVHASYRENNRTLPARMEREKEHIALAVPFCSIKKITIHNKEFLNPFYLNLSADNQEAIIAFDSLYCQLVSLLRKKYTQDVDKKEEKRALRAYTEAYLAFYNQFGGSENPFNKSLSELCTLYPEFAANFLNSNHITSQAVLNDLILSASENLFEEHLYTKAIDTSYIYRTKVSTTCDEDEWAKPNYN
;
A
#
# COMPACT_ATOMS: atom_id res chain seq x y z
N MET A 1 5.52 39.34 14.35
CA MET A 1 4.88 38.13 14.90
C MET A 1 5.28 36.96 14.01
N GLN A 2 6.22 36.14 14.46
CA GLN A 2 6.59 34.90 13.76
C GLN A 2 5.49 33.87 13.99
N SER A 3 4.93 33.34 12.90
CA SER A 3 4.00 32.21 12.94
C SER A 3 4.67 31.06 13.69
N LYS A 4 4.04 30.58 14.77
CA LYS A 4 4.47 29.40 15.55
C LYS A 4 4.23 28.07 14.82
N TYR A 5 3.72 28.10 13.59
CA TYR A 5 3.37 26.92 12.82
C TYR A 5 4.22 26.87 11.55
N PRO A 6 4.95 25.76 11.29
CA PRO A 6 5.58 25.51 10.00
C PRO A 6 4.52 25.58 8.90
N ALA A 7 4.86 26.12 7.74
CA ALA A 7 3.94 26.18 6.61
C ALA A 7 3.66 24.75 6.12
N PHE A 8 2.49 24.21 6.51
CA PHE A 8 2.03 22.84 6.28
C PHE A 8 1.75 22.45 4.82
N PHE A 9 2.05 23.31 3.84
CA PHE A 9 1.69 23.06 2.44
C PHE A 9 2.87 23.40 1.51
N PRO A 10 3.27 22.46 0.63
CA PRO A 10 4.46 22.61 -0.19
C PRO A 10 4.31 23.72 -1.23
N SER A 11 5.41 24.45 -1.44
CA SER A 11 5.53 25.51 -2.44
C SER A 11 5.78 24.94 -3.84
N ASN A 12 5.05 25.44 -4.84
CA ASN A 12 5.17 25.08 -6.25
C ASN A 12 6.58 25.35 -6.81
N LYS A 13 7.43 24.32 -6.88
CA LYS A 13 8.58 24.25 -7.78
C LYS A 13 8.70 22.85 -8.36
N MET A 14 8.08 22.65 -9.53
CA MET A 14 8.32 21.47 -10.36
C MET A 14 9.75 21.49 -10.92
N LYS A 15 10.50 20.41 -10.69
CA LYS A 15 11.50 19.87 -11.62
C LYS A 15 11.42 18.34 -11.55
N SER A 16 11.58 17.68 -12.69
CA SER A 16 11.45 16.23 -12.86
C SER A 16 12.48 15.43 -12.04
N PHE A 17 12.08 14.26 -11.53
CA PHE A 17 12.73 12.93 -11.54
C PHE A 17 12.33 12.12 -10.28
N SER A 18 12.09 10.81 -10.45
CA SER A 18 11.37 9.86 -9.55
C SER A 18 9.92 10.25 -9.21
N CYS A 19 9.00 9.27 -9.14
CA CYS A 19 7.60 9.56 -8.79
C CYS A 19 7.46 10.04 -7.34
N VAL A 20 8.42 9.69 -6.49
CA VAL A 20 8.50 10.05 -5.07
C VAL A 20 9.97 10.34 -4.73
N GLU A 21 10.23 11.52 -4.21
CA GLU A 21 11.53 11.91 -3.66
C GLU A 21 11.56 11.54 -2.16
N PHE A 22 12.70 11.07 -1.67
CA PHE A 22 12.89 10.79 -0.25
C PHE A 22 13.99 11.70 0.30
N SER A 23 13.68 12.47 1.33
CA SER A 23 14.59 13.50 1.86
C SER A 23 14.73 13.38 3.37
N HIS A 24 15.96 13.18 3.83
CA HIS A 24 16.29 13.02 5.25
C HIS A 24 15.50 11.89 5.95
N VAL A 25 15.31 10.77 5.27
CA VAL A 25 14.63 9.58 5.79
C VAL A 25 15.46 8.34 5.49
N GLU A 26 15.38 7.36 6.39
CA GLU A 26 16.06 6.09 6.28
C GLU A 26 15.16 5.04 5.64
N LYS A 27 15.74 4.30 4.69
CA LYS A 27 15.04 3.21 4.01
C LYS A 27 15.04 1.95 4.85
N THR A 28 14.05 1.11 4.62
CA THR A 28 13.99 -0.23 5.21
C THR A 28 15.25 -1.01 4.85
N SER A 29 15.89 -1.61 5.86
CA SER A 29 17.09 -2.40 5.66
C SER A 29 16.83 -3.61 4.75
N PRO A 30 17.72 -3.94 3.79
CA PRO A 30 17.64 -5.16 2.99
C PRO A 30 17.67 -6.46 3.80
N ALA A 31 18.08 -6.39 5.07
CA ALA A 31 18.04 -7.52 6.01
C ALA A 31 16.61 -7.88 6.44
N ILE A 32 15.66 -6.94 6.34
CA ILE A 32 14.25 -7.18 6.64
C ILE A 32 13.63 -7.95 5.47
N LYS A 33 13.34 -9.23 5.69
CA LYS A 33 12.77 -10.13 4.68
C LYS A 33 11.26 -10.24 4.72
N THR A 34 10.66 -9.80 5.81
CA THR A 34 9.22 -9.89 6.02
C THR A 34 8.74 -8.68 6.79
N LEU A 35 7.63 -8.11 6.33
CA LEU A 35 6.84 -7.12 7.04
C LEU A 35 5.41 -7.64 7.21
N TYR A 36 4.70 -7.10 8.19
CA TYR A 36 3.32 -7.47 8.49
C TYR A 36 2.46 -6.23 8.52
N ARG A 37 1.25 -6.32 7.99
CA ARG A 37 0.24 -5.26 8.13
C ARG A 37 -1.04 -5.87 8.62
N GLY A 38 -1.65 -5.25 9.63
CA GLY A 38 -3.00 -5.56 10.04
C GLY A 38 -3.98 -4.48 9.61
N ASP A 39 -5.16 -4.90 9.15
CA ASP A 39 -6.28 -4.01 8.83
C ASP A 39 -7.59 -4.76 9.12
N GLU A 40 -8.47 -4.17 9.94
CA GLU A 40 -9.74 -4.81 10.30
C GLU A 40 -10.70 -4.93 9.10
N HIS A 41 -10.53 -4.10 8.06
CA HIS A 41 -11.30 -4.14 6.83
C HIS A 41 -10.66 -5.00 5.74
N LEU A 42 -9.53 -5.67 6.04
CA LEU A 42 -8.80 -6.51 5.09
C LEU A 42 -9.70 -7.52 4.34
N PRO A 43 -10.66 -8.23 4.98
CA PRO A 43 -11.50 -9.20 4.28
C PRO A 43 -12.37 -8.60 3.17
N GLU A 44 -12.74 -7.32 3.31
CA GLU A 44 -13.61 -6.61 2.37
C GLU A 44 -12.83 -6.13 1.14
N ILE A 45 -11.53 -5.87 1.30
CA ILE A 45 -10.68 -5.29 0.25
C ILE A 45 -9.80 -6.31 -0.46
N ILE A 46 -9.24 -7.29 0.27
CA ILE A 46 -8.05 -8.03 -0.21
C ILE A 46 -8.35 -8.99 -1.36
N PHE A 47 -9.61 -9.43 -1.48
CA PHE A 47 -10.07 -10.34 -2.53
C PHE A 47 -10.73 -9.61 -3.71
N LEU A 48 -10.76 -8.29 -3.71
CA LEU A 48 -11.28 -7.52 -4.84
C LEU A 48 -10.31 -7.54 -6.02
N MET A 49 -10.86 -7.60 -7.23
CA MET A 49 -10.08 -7.56 -8.46
C MET A 49 -9.25 -6.27 -8.62
N PRO A 50 -9.79 -5.07 -8.29
CA PRO A 50 -8.97 -3.87 -8.17
C PRO A 50 -7.72 -4.06 -7.31
N THR A 51 -7.87 -4.67 -6.14
CA THR A 51 -6.75 -4.88 -5.20
C THR A 51 -5.67 -5.78 -5.76
N LEU A 52 -6.00 -6.75 -6.63
CA LEU A 52 -4.99 -7.58 -7.33
C LEU A 52 -4.02 -6.75 -8.18
N ILE A 53 -4.49 -5.62 -8.71
CA ILE A 53 -3.78 -4.77 -9.68
C ILE A 53 -3.14 -3.56 -9.00
N THR A 54 -3.83 -2.95 -8.04
CA THR A 54 -3.40 -1.71 -7.39
C THR A 54 -2.81 -1.92 -5.99
N GLY A 55 -2.99 -3.09 -5.39
CA GLY A 55 -2.56 -3.37 -4.03
C GLY A 55 -3.32 -2.57 -2.97
N VAL A 56 -2.70 -2.44 -1.79
CA VAL A 56 -3.21 -1.68 -0.64
C VAL A 56 -2.46 -0.35 -0.61
N PHE A 57 -3.15 0.78 -0.53
CA PHE A 57 -2.52 2.10 -0.66
C PHE A 57 -3.16 3.15 0.24
N CYS A 58 -2.39 4.20 0.54
CA CYS A 58 -2.84 5.33 1.35
C CYS A 58 -3.71 6.30 0.54
N GLN A 59 -4.16 7.39 1.14
CA GLN A 59 -5.02 8.38 0.46
C GLN A 59 -4.33 9.73 0.23
N CYS A 60 -3.08 9.85 0.65
CA CYS A 60 -2.24 11.02 0.46
C CYS A 60 -0.97 10.63 -0.28
N PHE A 61 -0.73 11.22 -1.45
CA PHE A 61 0.41 10.88 -2.30
C PHE A 61 1.34 12.09 -2.48
N PRO A 62 2.13 12.45 -1.44
CA PRO A 62 3.09 13.55 -1.54
C PRO A 62 4.14 13.26 -2.63
N GLU A 63 4.70 14.31 -3.21
CA GLU A 63 5.84 14.20 -4.13
C GLU A 63 7.15 13.95 -3.39
N VAL A 64 7.28 14.48 -2.17
CA VAL A 64 8.45 14.33 -1.30
C VAL A 64 8.02 13.68 0.01
N ILE A 65 8.68 12.58 0.38
CA ILE A 65 8.57 11.95 1.68
C ILE A 65 9.78 12.36 2.52
N ASP A 66 9.49 13.17 3.53
CA ASP A 66 10.45 13.64 4.52
C ASP A 66 9.92 13.42 5.94
N MET A 67 10.68 13.90 6.93
CA MET A 67 10.27 13.83 8.33
C MET A 67 8.95 14.56 8.64
N GLU A 68 8.52 15.54 7.83
CA GLU A 68 7.21 16.16 8.02
C GLU A 68 6.10 15.18 7.69
N GLN A 69 6.20 14.47 6.57
CA GLN A 69 5.20 13.46 6.19
C GLN A 69 5.16 12.29 7.18
N ILE A 70 6.32 11.82 7.66
CA ILE A 70 6.37 10.78 8.69
C ILE A 70 5.71 11.26 9.99
N ARG A 71 5.96 12.50 10.41
CA ARG A 71 5.33 13.05 11.62
C ARG A 71 3.83 13.23 11.44
N LEU A 72 3.36 13.65 10.27
CA LEU A 72 1.92 13.73 9.97
C LEU A 72 1.28 12.35 10.09
N HIS A 73 1.92 11.33 9.52
CA HIS A 73 1.50 9.93 9.65
C HIS A 73 1.40 9.50 11.13
N LYS A 74 2.38 9.84 11.97
CA LYS A 74 2.40 9.43 13.39
C LYS A 74 1.53 10.25 14.34
N LEU A 75 1.27 11.52 14.04
CA LEU A 75 0.75 12.49 15.01
C LEU A 75 -0.63 13.06 14.66
N THR A 76 -1.20 12.68 13.52
CA THR A 76 -2.57 13.08 13.18
C THR A 76 -3.57 12.06 13.67
N ASN A 77 -4.73 12.54 14.09
CA ASN A 77 -5.88 11.70 14.42
C ASN A 77 -6.65 11.22 13.17
N LEU A 78 -6.03 11.31 12.00
CA LEU A 78 -6.59 10.79 10.75
C LEU A 78 -6.31 9.29 10.73
N SER A 79 -7.36 8.51 10.95
CA SER A 79 -7.32 7.04 10.97
C SER A 79 -7.01 6.43 9.60
N ASN A 80 -6.68 5.15 9.59
CA ASN A 80 -6.75 4.22 8.44
C ASN A 80 -5.95 4.66 7.21
N ASP A 81 -4.61 4.57 7.27
CA ASP A 81 -3.72 4.79 6.12
C ASP A 81 -3.94 6.09 5.37
N PHE A 82 -4.53 7.11 5.99
CA PHE A 82 -4.79 8.35 5.28
C PHE A 82 -3.49 8.94 4.72
N HIS A 83 -2.42 8.90 5.51
CA HIS A 83 -1.11 9.41 5.13
C HIS A 83 -0.25 8.39 4.42
N MET A 84 0.00 7.23 5.05
CA MET A 84 0.81 6.15 4.50
C MET A 84 0.31 4.80 4.99
N VAL A 85 0.66 3.74 4.26
CA VAL A 85 0.36 2.36 4.62
C VAL A 85 1.35 1.89 5.67
N SER A 86 0.87 1.66 6.89
CA SER A 86 1.69 1.12 7.99
C SER A 86 1.94 -0.38 7.86
N MET A 87 3.16 -0.76 8.17
CA MET A 87 3.65 -2.13 8.28
C MET A 87 4.54 -2.24 9.52
N SER A 88 4.71 -3.45 10.07
CA SER A 88 5.52 -3.74 11.25
C SER A 88 6.42 -4.95 11.00
N GLU A 89 7.60 -4.97 11.61
CA GLU A 89 8.40 -6.20 11.72
C GLU A 89 7.77 -7.23 12.67
N ASP A 90 6.87 -6.81 13.57
CA ASP A 90 6.25 -7.65 14.59
C ASP A 90 4.81 -8.04 14.20
N VAL A 91 4.62 -9.32 13.90
CA VAL A 91 3.31 -9.88 13.57
C VAL A 91 2.27 -9.69 14.68
N GLN A 92 2.68 -9.63 15.95
CA GLN A 92 1.75 -9.42 17.07
C GLN A 92 1.24 -7.98 17.11
N ILE A 93 2.07 -7.02 16.72
CA ILE A 93 1.65 -5.62 16.55
C ILE A 93 0.66 -5.53 15.39
N ALA A 94 1.01 -6.09 14.23
CA ALA A 94 0.11 -6.13 13.07
C ALA A 94 -1.22 -6.83 13.41
N SER A 95 -1.20 -7.97 14.09
CA SER A 95 -2.41 -8.68 14.51
C SER A 95 -3.31 -7.85 15.41
N LYS A 96 -2.74 -7.04 16.31
CA LYS A 96 -3.51 -6.10 17.14
C LYS A 96 -4.14 -4.98 16.32
N TRP A 97 -3.40 -4.40 15.37
CA TRP A 97 -3.92 -3.37 14.47
C TRP A 97 -5.09 -3.89 13.63
N GLY A 98 -4.95 -5.10 13.09
CA GLY A 98 -5.94 -5.69 12.18
C GLY A 98 -7.02 -6.53 12.82
N ARG A 99 -7.08 -6.62 14.16
CA ARG A 99 -7.97 -7.55 14.89
C ARG A 99 -7.91 -8.97 14.30
N GLU A 100 -6.70 -9.52 14.24
CA GLU A 100 -6.39 -10.84 13.65
C GLU A 100 -6.51 -10.94 12.12
N SER A 101 -6.78 -9.83 11.42
CA SER A 101 -6.70 -9.77 9.95
C SER A 101 -5.37 -9.14 9.52
N VAL A 102 -4.46 -9.96 9.00
CA VAL A 102 -3.05 -9.62 8.74
C VAL A 102 -2.60 -10.10 7.37
N ILE A 103 -1.85 -9.26 6.65
CA ILE A 103 -1.06 -9.68 5.49
C ILE A 103 0.42 -9.81 5.85
N THR A 104 1.05 -10.85 5.31
CA THR A 104 2.51 -11.05 5.34
C THR A 104 3.09 -10.56 4.02
N ILE A 105 4.06 -9.65 4.09
CA ILE A 105 4.59 -8.89 2.97
C ILE A 105 6.07 -9.22 2.80
N ASP A 106 6.48 -9.50 1.56
CA ASP A 106 7.87 -9.56 1.12
C ASP A 106 8.26 -8.18 0.56
N PRO A 107 9.14 -7.41 1.21
CA PRO A 107 9.46 -6.05 0.79
C PRO A 107 10.37 -6.00 -0.45
N THR A 108 10.93 -7.12 -0.92
CA THR A 108 12.04 -7.15 -1.88
C THR A 108 11.81 -6.27 -3.11
N LEU A 109 10.65 -6.39 -3.77
CA LEU A 109 10.35 -5.71 -5.03
C LEU A 109 10.19 -4.20 -4.92
N PHE A 110 9.79 -3.69 -3.75
CA PHE A 110 9.47 -2.29 -3.55
C PHE A 110 10.22 -1.68 -2.36
N SER A 111 11.31 -2.32 -1.93
CA SER A 111 12.10 -1.94 -0.75
C SER A 111 12.60 -0.49 -0.82
N ASP A 112 12.95 0.00 -2.01
CA ASP A 112 13.32 1.39 -2.27
C ASP A 112 12.20 2.40 -2.00
N TYR A 113 10.96 1.95 -1.82
CA TYR A 113 9.79 2.78 -1.53
C TYR A 113 9.31 2.67 -0.08
N ILE A 114 10.02 1.91 0.75
CA ILE A 114 9.66 1.70 2.16
C ILE A 114 10.61 2.50 3.06
N VAL A 115 10.03 3.25 3.99
CA VAL A 115 10.76 4.04 4.99
C VAL A 115 10.71 3.32 6.32
N ASP A 116 11.86 3.20 6.98
CA ASP A 116 11.96 2.79 8.38
C ASP A 116 11.72 4.03 9.25
N VAL A 117 10.58 4.04 9.96
CA VAL A 117 10.17 5.18 10.79
C VAL A 117 11.17 5.40 11.92
N HIS A 118 11.65 4.33 12.54
CA HIS A 118 12.49 4.41 13.72
C HIS A 118 13.90 4.84 13.38
N ALA A 119 14.48 4.30 12.30
CA ALA A 119 15.76 4.74 11.79
C ALA A 119 15.70 6.21 11.36
N SER A 120 14.65 6.62 10.66
CA SER A 120 14.45 8.02 10.24
C SER A 120 14.38 8.98 11.44
N TYR A 121 13.67 8.62 12.51
CA TYR A 121 13.63 9.42 13.74
C TYR A 121 15.01 9.53 14.39
N ARG A 122 15.76 8.42 14.50
CA ARG A 122 17.11 8.41 15.09
C ARG A 122 18.09 9.29 14.30
N GLU A 123 18.13 9.15 12.98
CA GLU A 123 19.01 9.93 12.11
C GLU A 123 18.73 11.44 12.23
N ASN A 124 17.48 11.81 12.46
CA ASN A 124 17.05 13.19 12.64
C ASN A 124 17.13 13.70 14.09
N ASN A 125 17.79 12.98 15.00
CA ASN A 125 17.89 13.31 16.43
C ASN A 125 16.52 13.52 17.10
N ARG A 126 15.54 12.70 16.75
CA ARG A 126 14.19 12.69 17.33
C ARG A 126 13.94 11.37 18.06
N THR A 127 13.07 11.41 19.05
CA THR A 127 12.65 10.24 19.81
C THR A 127 11.18 9.95 19.58
N LEU A 128 10.82 8.66 19.55
CA LEU A 128 9.44 8.22 19.58
C LEU A 128 9.02 7.98 21.04
N PRO A 129 7.74 8.16 21.40
CA PRO A 129 7.22 7.66 22.67
C PRO A 129 7.43 6.15 22.79
N ALA A 130 7.71 5.66 23.99
CA ALA A 130 8.08 4.26 24.25
C ALA A 130 7.04 3.22 23.76
N ARG A 131 5.76 3.60 23.58
CA ARG A 131 4.74 2.74 22.98
C ARG A 131 4.88 2.64 21.46
N MET A 132 5.14 3.76 20.78
CA MET A 132 5.42 3.78 19.34
C MET A 132 6.73 3.08 19.00
N GLU A 133 7.73 3.13 19.89
CA GLU A 133 8.99 2.38 19.72
C GLU A 133 8.80 0.86 19.56
N ARG A 134 7.72 0.29 20.12
CA ARG A 134 7.43 -1.14 20.03
C ARG A 134 6.88 -1.56 18.68
N GLU A 135 6.40 -0.61 17.88
CA GLU A 135 5.71 -0.91 16.63
C GLU A 135 6.67 -1.41 15.55
N LYS A 136 7.95 -1.04 15.62
CA LYS A 136 8.96 -1.36 14.58
C LYS A 136 8.38 -1.09 13.20
N GLU A 137 7.87 0.13 13.05
CA GLU A 137 7.02 0.53 11.95
C GLU A 137 7.83 0.89 10.71
N HIS A 138 7.31 0.42 9.58
CA HIS A 138 7.73 0.77 8.24
C HIS A 138 6.53 1.31 7.48
N ILE A 139 6.76 2.31 6.62
CA ILE A 139 5.68 2.97 5.88
C ILE A 139 5.97 3.06 4.39
N ALA A 140 4.92 2.99 3.58
CA ALA A 140 4.97 3.17 2.13
C ALA A 140 3.70 3.84 1.62
N LEU A 141 3.71 4.36 0.39
CA LEU A 141 2.48 4.90 -0.23
C LEU A 141 1.53 3.80 -0.72
N ALA A 142 2.10 2.69 -1.18
CA ALA A 142 1.37 1.51 -1.59
C ALA A 142 2.16 0.24 -1.28
N VAL A 143 1.45 -0.81 -0.91
CA VAL A 143 1.91 -2.20 -0.78
C VAL A 143 1.37 -2.97 -1.99
N PRO A 144 2.22 -3.34 -2.96
CA PRO A 144 1.78 -4.05 -4.14
C PRO A 144 1.26 -5.45 -3.81
N PHE A 145 0.18 -5.86 -4.45
CA PHE A 145 -0.43 -7.17 -4.19
C PHE A 145 0.52 -8.34 -4.52
N CYS A 146 1.36 -8.18 -5.54
CA CYS A 146 2.38 -9.16 -5.92
C CYS A 146 3.43 -9.41 -4.83
N SER A 147 3.55 -8.51 -3.85
CA SER A 147 4.47 -8.60 -2.71
C SER A 147 3.83 -9.22 -1.47
N ILE A 148 2.51 -9.49 -1.50
CA ILE A 148 1.79 -10.10 -0.38
C ILE A 148 1.93 -11.62 -0.48
N LYS A 149 2.67 -12.25 0.43
CA LYS A 149 2.91 -13.69 0.43
C LYS A 149 1.72 -14.49 0.96
N LYS A 150 1.12 -13.99 2.04
CA LYS A 150 0.08 -14.71 2.80
C LYS A 150 -0.93 -13.73 3.36
N ILE A 151 -2.19 -14.14 3.38
CA ILE A 151 -3.30 -13.40 3.99
C ILE A 151 -3.82 -14.25 5.14
N THR A 152 -3.95 -13.68 6.32
CA THR A 152 -4.52 -14.33 7.51
C THR A 152 -5.74 -13.51 7.93
N ILE A 153 -6.90 -14.13 8.05
CA ILE A 153 -8.12 -13.48 8.54
C ILE A 153 -8.63 -14.33 9.69
N HIS A 154 -8.54 -13.77 10.90
CA HIS A 154 -8.72 -14.52 12.14
C HIS A 154 -7.76 -15.73 12.16
N ASN A 155 -8.28 -16.94 12.35
CA ASN A 155 -7.48 -18.16 12.38
C ASN A 155 -7.36 -18.86 11.01
N LYS A 156 -7.80 -18.22 9.93
CA LYS A 156 -7.76 -18.81 8.59
C LYS A 156 -6.64 -18.19 7.75
N GLU A 157 -5.80 -19.05 7.17
CA GLU A 157 -4.71 -18.63 6.29
C GLU A 157 -5.05 -18.90 4.82
N PHE A 158 -4.78 -17.92 3.98
CA PHE A 158 -4.93 -18.00 2.53
C PHE A 158 -3.56 -17.77 1.89
N LEU A 159 -3.15 -18.71 1.05
CA LEU A 159 -2.00 -18.52 0.17
C LEU A 159 -2.38 -17.56 -0.95
N ASN A 160 -1.55 -16.54 -1.19
CA ASN A 160 -1.75 -15.63 -2.30
C ASN A 160 -1.18 -16.25 -3.59
N PRO A 161 -2.01 -16.64 -4.58
CA PRO A 161 -1.50 -17.19 -5.84
C PRO A 161 -0.75 -16.14 -6.68
N PHE A 162 -0.94 -14.85 -6.42
CA PHE A 162 -0.30 -13.76 -7.14
C PHE A 162 1.02 -13.29 -6.51
N TYR A 163 1.46 -13.89 -5.41
CA TYR A 163 2.77 -13.57 -4.85
C TYR A 163 3.90 -13.92 -5.84
N LEU A 164 4.79 -12.96 -6.10
CA LEU A 164 5.98 -13.14 -6.91
C LEU A 164 7.21 -13.30 -6.02
N ASN A 165 7.67 -14.54 -5.87
CA ASN A 165 8.91 -14.85 -5.16
C ASN A 165 10.13 -14.55 -6.04
N LEU A 166 10.50 -13.28 -6.13
CA LEU A 166 11.64 -12.79 -6.89
C LEU A 166 12.84 -12.56 -5.96
N SER A 167 14.01 -13.04 -6.36
CA SER A 167 15.25 -12.83 -5.61
C SER A 167 15.64 -11.34 -5.61
N ALA A 168 16.22 -10.87 -4.50
CA ALA A 168 16.82 -9.54 -4.41
C ALA A 168 17.95 -9.31 -5.43
N ASP A 169 18.55 -10.38 -5.94
CA ASP A 169 19.59 -10.30 -6.98
C ASP A 169 19.01 -10.14 -8.40
N ASN A 170 17.69 -10.27 -8.58
CA ASN A 170 17.03 -10.08 -9.87
C ASN A 170 16.82 -8.59 -10.17
N GLN A 171 17.92 -7.91 -10.52
CA GLN A 171 17.93 -6.48 -10.82
C GLN A 171 17.04 -6.10 -12.00
N GLU A 172 16.90 -6.98 -13.00
CA GLU A 172 16.02 -6.74 -14.14
C GLU A 172 14.55 -6.62 -13.70
N ALA A 173 14.09 -7.53 -12.85
CA ALA A 173 12.73 -7.48 -12.32
C ALA A 173 12.52 -6.27 -11.40
N ILE A 174 13.51 -5.93 -10.55
CA ILE A 174 13.43 -4.77 -9.65
C ILE A 174 13.31 -3.47 -10.46
N ILE A 175 14.14 -3.28 -11.49
CA ILE A 175 14.10 -2.09 -12.35
C ILE A 175 12.79 -2.01 -13.14
N ALA A 176 12.30 -3.14 -13.66
CA ALA A 176 11.01 -3.17 -14.35
C ALA A 176 9.85 -2.84 -13.40
N PHE A 177 9.91 -3.33 -12.16
CA PHE A 177 8.90 -3.06 -11.15
C PHE A 177 8.93 -1.61 -10.64
N ASP A 178 10.11 -1.01 -10.54
CA ASP A 178 10.29 0.41 -10.19
C ASP A 178 9.43 1.34 -11.07
N SER A 179 9.44 1.07 -12.38
CA SER A 179 8.62 1.79 -13.35
C SER A 179 7.12 1.60 -13.10
N LEU A 180 6.68 0.38 -12.76
CA LEU A 180 5.28 0.09 -12.44
C LEU A 180 4.84 0.77 -11.15
N TYR A 181 5.65 0.72 -10.10
CA TYR A 181 5.36 1.37 -8.83
C TYR A 181 5.21 2.88 -9.01
N CYS A 182 6.14 3.50 -9.75
CA CYS A 182 6.07 4.91 -10.11
C CYS A 182 4.81 5.27 -10.91
N GLN A 183 4.40 4.41 -11.86
CA GLN A 183 3.15 4.61 -12.61
C GLN A 183 1.93 4.53 -11.70
N LEU A 184 1.85 3.53 -10.82
CA LEU A 184 0.76 3.38 -9.85
C LEU A 184 0.64 4.61 -8.94
N VAL A 185 1.73 5.03 -8.31
CA VAL A 185 1.74 6.21 -7.43
C VAL A 185 1.33 7.46 -8.20
N SER A 186 1.78 7.64 -9.44
CA SER A 186 1.36 8.78 -10.26
C SER A 186 -0.13 8.76 -10.57
N LEU A 187 -0.71 7.58 -10.84
CA LEU A 187 -2.15 7.43 -11.09
C LEU A 187 -2.96 7.76 -9.84
N LEU A 188 -2.55 7.22 -8.69
CA LEU A 188 -3.19 7.47 -7.41
C LEU A 188 -3.07 8.96 -7.02
N ARG A 189 -1.92 9.58 -7.19
CA ARG A 189 -1.75 11.03 -6.97
C ARG A 189 -2.70 11.83 -7.85
N LYS A 190 -2.77 11.54 -9.15
CA LYS A 190 -3.72 12.19 -10.06
C LYS A 190 -5.17 12.01 -9.59
N LYS A 191 -5.56 10.80 -9.17
CA LYS A 191 -6.90 10.48 -8.66
C LYS A 191 -7.32 11.37 -7.49
N TYR A 192 -6.41 11.62 -6.54
CA TYR A 192 -6.75 12.33 -5.29
C TYR A 192 -6.44 13.83 -5.31
N THR A 193 -5.63 14.32 -6.26
CA THR A 193 -5.18 15.73 -6.28
C THR A 193 -5.58 16.50 -7.52
N GLN A 194 -6.12 15.83 -8.56
CA GLN A 194 -6.46 16.46 -9.83
C GLN A 194 -7.89 16.10 -10.24
N ASP A 195 -8.64 17.06 -10.77
CA ASP A 195 -9.87 16.80 -11.53
C ASP A 195 -9.48 16.20 -12.89
N VAL A 196 -9.11 14.91 -12.89
CA VAL A 196 -8.73 14.19 -14.11
C VAL A 196 -9.99 13.90 -14.94
N ASP A 197 -9.90 14.10 -16.25
CA ASP A 197 -10.95 13.65 -17.16
C ASP A 197 -11.14 12.13 -17.03
N LYS A 198 -12.40 11.70 -16.84
CA LYS A 198 -12.71 10.28 -16.64
C LYS A 198 -12.18 9.39 -17.76
N LYS A 199 -12.14 9.86 -19.01
CA LYS A 199 -11.62 9.03 -20.12
C LYS A 199 -10.10 8.92 -20.07
N GLU A 200 -9.40 9.97 -19.63
CA GLU A 200 -7.95 9.93 -19.38
C GLU A 200 -7.63 8.93 -18.26
N GLU A 201 -8.37 8.98 -17.14
CA GLU A 201 -8.21 8.03 -16.03
C GLU A 201 -8.38 6.58 -16.51
N LYS A 202 -9.47 6.28 -17.22
CA LYS A 202 -9.74 4.93 -17.76
C LYS A 202 -8.63 4.44 -18.69
N ARG A 203 -8.15 5.30 -19.59
CA ARG A 203 -7.06 4.96 -20.51
C ARG A 203 -5.76 4.68 -19.76
N ALA A 204 -5.45 5.49 -18.76
CA ALA A 204 -4.21 5.35 -17.99
C ALA A 204 -4.24 4.11 -17.09
N LEU A 205 -5.39 3.79 -16.48
CA LEU A 205 -5.60 2.55 -15.73
C LEU A 205 -5.45 1.31 -16.61
N ARG A 206 -6.01 1.33 -17.82
CA ARG A 206 -5.86 0.24 -18.78
C ARG A 206 -4.39 0.04 -19.17
N ALA A 207 -3.69 1.11 -19.49
CA ALA A 207 -2.26 1.05 -19.84
C ALA A 207 -1.40 0.51 -18.68
N TYR A 208 -1.66 0.95 -17.45
CA TYR A 208 -0.99 0.40 -16.26
C TYR A 208 -1.31 -1.09 -16.07
N THR A 209 -2.57 -1.49 -16.23
CA THR A 209 -2.99 -2.88 -16.12
C THR A 209 -2.29 -3.76 -17.16
N GLU A 210 -2.23 -3.32 -18.42
CA GLU A 210 -1.49 -4.02 -19.48
C GLU A 210 0.00 -4.15 -19.15
N ALA A 211 0.63 -3.11 -18.62
CA ALA A 211 2.03 -3.14 -18.19
C ALA A 211 2.27 -4.10 -17.01
N TYR A 212 1.38 -4.11 -16.02
CA TYR A 212 1.44 -5.01 -14.87
C TYR A 212 1.30 -6.48 -15.30
N LEU A 213 0.38 -6.77 -16.21
CA LEU A 213 0.21 -8.12 -16.78
C LEU A 213 1.42 -8.54 -17.63
N ALA A 214 2.01 -7.62 -18.38
CA ALA A 214 3.25 -7.87 -19.13
C ALA A 214 4.42 -8.22 -18.18
N PHE A 215 4.53 -7.51 -17.05
CA PHE A 215 5.51 -7.84 -16.01
C PHE A 215 5.31 -9.26 -15.45
N TYR A 216 4.07 -9.66 -15.18
CA TYR A 216 3.79 -11.05 -14.78
C TYR A 216 4.11 -12.08 -15.85
N ASN A 217 3.89 -11.77 -17.13
CA ASN A 217 4.29 -12.68 -18.21
C ASN A 217 5.81 -12.85 -18.31
N GLN A 218 6.57 -11.81 -17.99
CA GLN A 218 8.03 -11.86 -18.01
C GLN A 218 8.62 -12.55 -16.76
N PHE A 219 8.09 -12.24 -15.57
CA PHE A 219 8.70 -12.63 -14.29
C PHE A 219 7.88 -13.61 -13.43
N GLY A 220 6.62 -13.89 -13.80
CA GLY A 220 5.73 -14.81 -13.07
C GLY A 220 5.99 -16.30 -13.33
N GLY A 221 6.88 -16.62 -14.28
CA GLY A 221 7.25 -18.00 -14.62
C GLY A 221 6.10 -18.81 -15.23
N SER A 222 6.26 -20.14 -15.27
CA SER A 222 5.27 -21.06 -15.84
C SER A 222 3.96 -21.12 -15.06
N GLU A 223 3.99 -20.73 -13.78
CA GLU A 223 2.83 -20.76 -12.88
C GLU A 223 2.09 -19.42 -12.77
N ASN A 224 2.33 -18.47 -13.69
CA ASN A 224 1.66 -17.18 -13.70
C ASN A 224 0.12 -17.34 -13.56
N PRO A 225 -0.48 -16.88 -12.44
CA PRO A 225 -1.90 -17.08 -12.16
C PRO A 225 -2.82 -16.34 -13.13
N PHE A 226 -2.36 -15.27 -13.78
CA PHE A 226 -3.18 -14.53 -14.76
C PHE A 226 -3.43 -15.33 -16.04
N ASN A 227 -2.56 -16.27 -16.38
CA ASN A 227 -2.70 -17.14 -17.55
C ASN A 227 -3.56 -18.38 -17.29
N LYS A 228 -4.04 -18.55 -16.05
CA LYS A 228 -4.90 -19.67 -15.66
C LYS A 228 -6.37 -19.30 -15.85
N SER A 229 -7.18 -20.31 -16.19
CA SER A 229 -8.64 -20.21 -16.11
C SER A 229 -9.09 -20.12 -14.65
N LEU A 230 -10.30 -19.58 -14.44
CA LEU A 230 -10.89 -19.55 -13.09
C LEU A 230 -11.06 -20.96 -12.49
N SER A 231 -11.33 -22.00 -13.30
CA SER A 231 -11.43 -23.37 -12.78
C SER A 231 -10.09 -23.94 -12.33
N GLU A 232 -9.00 -23.60 -13.02
CA GLU A 232 -7.65 -23.99 -12.60
C GLU A 232 -7.28 -23.30 -11.29
N LEU A 233 -7.60 -22.01 -11.15
CA LEU A 233 -7.39 -21.27 -9.89
C LEU A 233 -8.22 -21.86 -8.74
N CYS A 234 -9.49 -22.21 -8.96
CA CYS A 234 -10.31 -22.91 -7.97
C CYS A 234 -9.75 -24.27 -7.57
N THR A 235 -9.06 -24.95 -8.47
CA THR A 235 -8.45 -26.26 -8.19
C THR A 235 -7.17 -26.11 -7.38
N LEU A 236 -6.31 -25.17 -7.75
CA LEU A 236 -5.00 -24.96 -7.14
C LEU A 236 -5.06 -24.16 -5.82
N TYR A 237 -5.98 -23.20 -5.74
CA TYR A 237 -6.12 -22.26 -4.62
C TYR A 237 -7.60 -22.11 -4.21
N PRO A 238 -8.27 -23.20 -3.79
CA PRO A 238 -9.73 -23.24 -3.61
C PRO A 238 -10.23 -22.16 -2.64
N GLU A 239 -9.52 -21.93 -1.54
CA GLU A 239 -9.95 -20.97 -0.52
C GLU A 239 -9.82 -19.53 -0.98
N PHE A 240 -8.72 -19.19 -1.66
CA PHE A 240 -8.52 -17.86 -2.23
C PHE A 240 -9.53 -17.61 -3.34
N ALA A 241 -9.66 -18.56 -4.27
CA ALA A 241 -10.54 -18.44 -5.42
C ALA A 241 -12.02 -18.31 -5.01
N ALA A 242 -12.47 -19.06 -4.00
CA ALA A 242 -13.83 -18.94 -3.49
C ALA A 242 -14.15 -17.52 -2.97
N ASN A 243 -13.22 -16.92 -2.21
CA ASN A 243 -13.40 -15.55 -1.72
C ASN A 243 -13.33 -14.53 -2.86
N PHE A 244 -12.35 -14.69 -3.77
CA PHE A 244 -12.22 -13.84 -4.95
C PHE A 244 -13.48 -13.84 -5.82
N LEU A 245 -14.00 -15.01 -6.16
CA LEU A 245 -15.21 -15.12 -6.99
C LEU A 245 -16.44 -14.52 -6.29
N ASN A 246 -16.59 -14.75 -4.99
CA ASN A 246 -17.68 -14.19 -4.20
C ASN A 246 -17.61 -12.66 -4.12
N SER A 247 -16.45 -12.10 -3.80
CA SER A 247 -16.24 -10.65 -3.64
C SER A 247 -16.40 -9.86 -4.95
N ASN A 248 -16.20 -10.51 -6.11
CA ASN A 248 -16.32 -9.86 -7.42
C ASN A 248 -17.57 -10.29 -8.21
N HIS A 249 -18.47 -11.08 -7.58
CA HIS A 249 -19.70 -11.60 -8.22
C HIS A 249 -19.47 -12.31 -9.56
N ILE A 250 -18.35 -13.04 -9.68
CA ILE A 250 -17.96 -13.70 -10.93
C ILE A 250 -18.63 -15.07 -11.03
N THR A 251 -19.34 -15.29 -12.14
CA THR A 251 -20.02 -16.58 -12.44
C THR A 251 -19.54 -17.23 -13.74
N SER A 252 -18.58 -16.62 -14.45
CA SER A 252 -18.14 -17.05 -15.79
C SER A 252 -16.94 -18.01 -15.76
N GLN A 253 -16.72 -18.72 -16.86
CA GLN A 253 -15.54 -19.60 -17.11
C GLN A 253 -14.38 -18.88 -17.82
N ALA A 254 -14.31 -17.55 -17.77
CA ALA A 254 -13.30 -16.79 -18.50
C ALA A 254 -11.85 -17.05 -18.01
N VAL A 255 -10.87 -16.75 -18.88
CA VAL A 255 -9.47 -16.61 -18.48
C VAL A 255 -9.33 -15.34 -17.64
N LEU A 256 -8.56 -15.41 -16.54
CA LEU A 256 -8.47 -14.31 -15.59
C LEU A 256 -7.93 -13.02 -16.24
N ASN A 257 -6.95 -13.14 -17.13
CA ASN A 257 -6.37 -12.00 -17.84
C ASN A 257 -7.44 -11.21 -18.63
N ASP A 258 -8.28 -11.90 -19.40
CA ASP A 258 -9.34 -11.26 -20.20
C ASP A 258 -10.38 -10.56 -19.31
N LEU A 259 -10.69 -11.17 -18.17
CA LEU A 259 -11.60 -10.61 -17.19
C LEU A 259 -11.04 -9.31 -16.58
N ILE A 260 -9.76 -9.31 -16.21
CA ILE A 260 -9.07 -8.13 -15.66
C ILE A 260 -8.98 -7.02 -16.69
N LEU A 261 -8.62 -7.32 -17.93
CA LEU A 261 -8.55 -6.32 -18.99
C LEU A 261 -9.92 -5.69 -19.24
N SER A 262 -11.00 -6.47 -19.15
CA SER A 262 -12.37 -5.98 -19.26
C SER A 262 -12.79 -5.08 -18.09
N ALA A 263 -12.30 -5.35 -16.87
CA ALA A 263 -12.56 -4.57 -15.68
C ALA A 263 -11.59 -3.39 -15.46
N SER A 264 -10.47 -3.36 -16.21
CA SER A 264 -9.33 -2.46 -15.97
C SER A 264 -9.69 -0.98 -15.96
N GLU A 265 -10.69 -0.58 -16.74
CA GLU A 265 -11.12 0.80 -16.85
C GLU A 265 -11.92 1.27 -15.61
N ASN A 266 -12.41 0.37 -14.76
CA ASN A 266 -13.23 0.70 -13.60
C ASN A 266 -12.54 0.36 -12.26
N LEU A 267 -11.25 -0.01 -12.27
CA LEU A 267 -10.55 -0.45 -11.04
C LEU A 267 -10.68 0.58 -9.91
N PHE A 268 -10.50 1.86 -10.18
CA PHE A 268 -10.68 2.92 -9.17
C PHE A 268 -12.14 3.20 -8.79
N GLU A 269 -13.14 2.91 -9.63
CA GLU A 269 -14.55 3.04 -9.23
C GLU A 269 -14.95 1.89 -8.28
N GLU A 270 -14.33 0.72 -8.49
CA GLU A 270 -14.64 -0.52 -7.79
C GLU A 270 -13.81 -0.72 -6.51
N HIS A 271 -12.62 -0.12 -6.43
CA HIS A 271 -11.74 -0.22 -5.25
C HIS A 271 -12.30 0.56 -4.05
N LEU A 272 -12.32 -0.05 -2.86
CA LEU A 272 -12.91 0.57 -1.68
C LEU A 272 -12.13 1.82 -1.20
N TYR A 273 -10.80 1.81 -1.25
CA TYR A 273 -9.98 2.96 -0.84
C TYR A 273 -10.15 4.23 -1.70
N THR A 274 -10.62 4.10 -2.94
CA THR A 274 -10.88 5.23 -3.87
C THR A 274 -12.33 5.71 -3.82
N LYS A 275 -13.24 4.98 -3.17
CA LYS A 275 -14.59 5.49 -2.88
C LYS A 275 -14.44 6.63 -1.89
N ALA A 276 -15.06 7.76 -2.21
CA ALA A 276 -14.92 9.00 -1.47
C ALA A 276 -15.08 8.76 0.03
N ILE A 277 -14.02 9.02 0.79
CA ILE A 277 -14.18 9.34 2.20
C ILE A 277 -15.10 10.54 2.24
N ASP A 278 -16.02 10.55 3.19
CA ASP A 278 -16.77 11.74 3.53
C ASP A 278 -15.83 12.96 3.48
N THR A 279 -16.13 13.91 2.59
CA THR A 279 -15.35 15.14 2.41
C THR A 279 -15.08 15.86 3.73
N SER A 280 -15.89 15.59 4.77
CA SER A 280 -15.63 16.00 6.14
C SER A 280 -14.26 15.59 6.69
N TYR A 281 -13.58 14.56 6.17
CA TYR A 281 -12.21 14.17 6.55
C TYR A 281 -11.14 15.08 5.94
N ILE A 282 -11.33 15.52 4.70
CA ILE A 282 -10.43 16.48 4.02
C ILE A 282 -10.56 17.86 4.68
N TYR A 283 -11.78 18.24 5.06
CA TYR A 283 -12.10 19.48 5.76
C TYR A 283 -12.07 19.33 7.29
N ARG A 284 -11.77 18.14 7.83
CA ARG A 284 -11.69 17.93 9.28
C ARG A 284 -10.56 18.82 9.76
N THR A 285 -10.81 19.56 10.83
CA THR A 285 -9.73 20.27 11.51
C THR A 285 -8.68 19.23 11.88
N LYS A 286 -7.55 19.27 11.17
CA LYS A 286 -6.40 18.42 11.46
C LYS A 286 -5.86 18.87 12.79
N VAL A 287 -6.13 18.08 13.83
CA VAL A 287 -5.57 18.34 15.14
C VAL A 287 -4.26 17.58 15.19
N SER A 288 -3.14 18.30 15.27
CA SER A 288 -1.88 17.69 15.69
C SER A 288 -2.11 17.20 17.10
N THR A 289 -2.28 15.90 17.26
CA THR A 289 -2.27 15.27 18.57
C THR A 289 -0.81 15.11 18.94
N THR A 290 -0.34 15.92 19.88
CA THR A 290 0.98 15.69 20.46
C THR A 290 0.99 14.35 21.20
N CYS A 291 2.18 13.77 21.44
CA CYS A 291 2.31 12.54 22.24
C CYS A 291 1.71 12.68 23.65
N ASP A 292 1.53 13.92 24.13
CA ASP A 292 0.95 14.24 25.43
C ASP A 292 -0.59 14.34 25.37
N GLU A 293 -1.16 14.61 24.19
CA GLU A 293 -2.60 14.73 23.97
C GLU A 293 -3.24 13.41 23.52
N ASP A 294 -2.49 12.55 22.83
CA ASP A 294 -2.92 11.22 22.45
C ASP A 294 -2.74 10.23 23.61
N GLU A 295 -3.85 9.77 24.21
CA GLU A 295 -3.84 8.78 25.30
C GLU A 295 -3.14 7.47 24.93
N TRP A 296 -3.11 7.15 23.63
CA TRP A 296 -2.40 5.99 23.12
C TRP A 296 -0.88 6.24 23.08
N ALA A 297 -0.44 7.46 22.77
CA ALA A 297 0.96 7.88 22.73
C ALA A 297 1.57 8.22 24.11
N LYS A 298 0.73 8.44 25.14
CA LYS A 298 1.19 8.73 26.51
C LYS A 298 2.10 7.61 27.04
N PRO A 299 3.25 7.94 27.67
CA PRO A 299 4.05 6.94 28.37
C PRO A 299 3.23 6.35 29.52
N ASN A 300 3.04 5.02 29.54
CA ASN A 300 2.58 4.35 30.75
C ASN A 300 3.74 4.33 31.75
N TYR A 301 3.77 5.31 32.65
CA TYR A 301 4.49 5.17 33.90
C TYR A 301 3.64 4.31 34.83
N ASN A 302 3.76 2.98 34.70
CA ASN A 302 3.40 2.06 35.77
C ASN A 302 4.62 1.84 36.66
#